data_AF-A0A4P6MSD9-F1
#
_entry.id   AF-A0A4P6MSD9-F1
#
_cell.length_a   1.000
_cell.length_b   1.000
_cell.length_c   1.000
_cell.angle_alpha   90.00
_cell.angle_beta   90.00
_cell.angle_gamma   90.00
#
_symmetry.space_group_name_H-M   'P 1'
#
loop_
_entity.id
_entity.type
_entity.pdbx_description
1 polymer ?
#
loop_
_entity_poly.entity_id
_entity_poly.type
_entity_poly.pdbx_seq_one_letter_code
_entity_poly.pdbx_strand_id
1 'polypeptide(L)'
;MKIKLWKFLSIAPVTIVALSASCSSKKTKEENYLNELIKNSEITANKLKLFTTAQNNSSQQNLKALTSLEQDIISTKTLLAKKDHTNAEIISATEKLLLTTKTAQQNLEIETLITNLTTFKTVFKASREQNAELREKYDEYITKIDSVISNRNLVELKNLDKEIKELALV
;
A
#
# COMPACT_ATOMS: atom_id res chain seq x y z
N MET A 1 10.94 34.60 -47.37
CA MET A 1 12.12 33.80 -46.97
C MET A 1 11.77 32.32 -47.03
N LYS A 2 12.75 31.48 -47.39
CA LYS A 2 12.58 30.20 -48.09
C LYS A 2 11.90 29.09 -47.26
N ILE A 3 10.86 28.50 -47.83
CA ILE A 3 10.37 27.15 -47.53
C ILE A 3 11.44 26.16 -48.02
N LYS A 4 11.86 25.22 -47.16
CA LYS A 4 12.66 24.06 -47.59
C LYS A 4 11.75 22.85 -47.75
N LEU A 5 11.35 22.59 -49.00
CA LEU A 5 11.05 21.23 -49.45
C LEU A 5 12.37 20.48 -49.56
N TRP A 6 12.50 19.34 -48.89
CA TRP A 6 13.33 18.25 -49.38
C TRP A 6 12.42 17.08 -49.77
N LYS A 7 12.77 16.53 -50.92
CA LYS A 7 11.96 15.71 -51.82
C LYS A 7 11.73 14.30 -51.30
N PHE A 8 10.58 13.77 -51.72
CA PHE A 8 10.19 12.36 -51.73
C PHE A 8 11.16 11.45 -52.50
N LEU A 9 11.26 10.18 -52.07
CA LEU A 9 11.46 8.92 -52.83
C LEU A 9 11.79 7.84 -51.77
N SER A 10 11.18 6.67 -51.63
CA SER A 10 10.28 5.87 -52.47
C SER A 10 9.49 4.89 -51.59
N ILE A 11 8.33 4.46 -52.09
CA ILE A 11 7.57 3.30 -51.64
C ILE A 11 8.30 2.03 -52.11
N ALA A 12 8.52 1.06 -51.21
CA ALA A 12 8.49 -0.36 -51.52
C ALA A 12 8.15 -1.18 -50.25
N PRO A 13 7.42 -2.29 -50.40
CA PRO A 13 6.55 -2.88 -49.36
C PRO A 13 7.30 -3.96 -48.55
N VAL A 14 6.56 -4.86 -47.87
CA VAL A 14 7.00 -6.09 -47.13
C VAL A 14 7.04 -5.83 -45.62
N THR A 15 6.22 -6.42 -44.75
CA THR A 15 5.38 -7.63 -44.81
C THR A 15 4.26 -7.50 -43.77
N ILE A 16 3.04 -7.94 -44.13
CA ILE A 16 2.06 -8.40 -43.14
C ILE A 16 2.69 -9.64 -42.51
N VAL A 17 3.18 -9.53 -41.26
CA VAL A 17 3.45 -10.72 -40.46
C VAL A 17 2.10 -11.20 -39.93
N ALA A 18 1.39 -11.94 -40.80
CA ALA A 18 0.31 -12.79 -40.37
C ALA A 18 0.92 -13.97 -39.62
N LEU A 19 0.54 -14.09 -38.34
CA LEU A 19 0.54 -15.26 -37.47
C LEU A 19 1.58 -16.35 -37.77
N SER A 20 2.68 -16.34 -37.01
CA SER A 20 3.00 -17.56 -36.30
C SER A 20 2.30 -17.47 -34.95
N ALA A 21 1.31 -18.32 -34.74
CA ALA A 21 0.93 -18.77 -33.42
C ALA A 21 2.17 -19.43 -32.79
N SER A 22 3.06 -18.59 -32.27
CA SER A 22 4.10 -19.01 -31.35
C SER A 22 3.41 -19.08 -30.01
N CYS A 23 2.90 -20.27 -29.71
CA CYS A 23 2.61 -20.71 -28.36
C CYS A 23 3.92 -20.66 -27.55
N SER A 24 4.36 -19.46 -27.19
CA SER A 24 5.48 -19.21 -26.30
C SER A 24 4.87 -18.94 -24.94
N SER A 25 4.78 -19.99 -24.12
CA SER A 25 4.35 -19.96 -22.72
C SER A 25 5.34 -19.23 -21.80
N LYS A 26 6.06 -18.21 -22.32
CA LYS A 26 6.95 -17.38 -21.53
C LYS A 26 6.19 -16.12 -21.15
N LYS A 27 5.81 -16.04 -19.87
CA LYS A 27 5.27 -14.83 -19.25
C LYS A 27 6.16 -13.63 -19.55
N THR A 28 5.56 -12.51 -19.93
CA THR A 28 6.27 -11.23 -20.13
C THR A 28 6.88 -10.72 -18.82
N LYS A 29 7.84 -9.79 -18.88
CA LYS A 29 8.43 -9.20 -17.66
C LYS A 29 7.36 -8.48 -16.83
N GLU A 30 6.43 -7.85 -17.53
CA GLU A 30 5.28 -7.12 -17.02
C GLU A 30 4.30 -8.07 -16.31
N GLU A 31 3.96 -9.22 -16.90
CA GLU A 31 3.17 -10.26 -16.23
C GLU A 31 3.86 -10.83 -15.01
N ASN A 32 5.18 -11.03 -15.06
CA ASN A 32 5.92 -11.52 -13.89
C ASN A 32 5.89 -10.51 -12.74
N TYR A 33 6.07 -9.22 -13.04
CA TYR A 33 5.91 -8.15 -12.06
C TYR A 33 4.49 -8.12 -11.48
N LEU A 34 3.46 -8.20 -12.32
CA LEU A 34 2.07 -8.21 -11.87
C LEU A 34 1.75 -9.44 -11.01
N ASN A 35 2.31 -10.62 -11.34
CA ASN A 35 2.18 -11.82 -10.50
C ASN A 35 2.82 -11.65 -9.11
N GLU A 36 4.00 -11.04 -9.01
CA GLU A 36 4.63 -10.72 -7.73
C GLU A 36 3.83 -9.67 -6.95
N LEU A 37 3.30 -8.66 -7.64
CA LEU A 37 2.42 -7.66 -7.04
C LEU A 37 1.15 -8.31 -6.46
N ILE A 38 0.51 -9.25 -7.16
CA ILE A 38 -0.63 -10.02 -6.64
C ILE A 38 -0.27 -10.71 -5.33
N LYS A 39 0.86 -11.45 -5.27
CA LYS A 39 1.29 -12.14 -4.03
C LYS A 39 1.45 -11.15 -2.87
N ASN A 40 2.14 -10.03 -3.10
CA ASN A 40 2.33 -8.99 -2.09
C ASN A 40 1.00 -8.35 -1.64
N SER A 41 0.07 -8.18 -2.58
CA SER A 41 -1.27 -7.66 -2.34
C SER A 41 -2.09 -8.62 -1.48
N GLU A 42 -2.03 -9.92 -1.73
CA GLU A 42 -2.69 -10.95 -0.91
C GLU A 42 -2.15 -11.03 0.50
N ILE A 43 -0.81 -10.95 0.66
CA ILE A 43 -0.18 -10.89 1.98
C ILE A 43 -0.68 -9.65 2.74
N THR A 44 -0.76 -8.51 2.07
CA THR A 44 -1.26 -7.25 2.65
C THR A 44 -2.73 -7.38 3.06
N ALA A 45 -3.59 -7.91 2.17
CA ALA A 45 -5.01 -8.12 2.44
C ALA A 45 -5.21 -9.06 3.64
N ASN A 46 -4.48 -10.17 3.71
CA ASN A 46 -4.55 -11.11 4.83
C ASN A 46 -4.13 -10.46 6.16
N LYS A 47 -3.05 -9.67 6.17
CA LYS A 47 -2.63 -8.92 7.37
C LYS A 47 -3.68 -7.92 7.81
N LEU A 48 -4.23 -7.14 6.88
CA LEU A 48 -5.27 -6.16 7.17
C LEU A 48 -6.54 -6.84 7.70
N LYS A 49 -6.94 -7.96 7.10
CA LYS A 49 -8.08 -8.78 7.53
C LYS A 49 -7.90 -9.32 8.96
N LEU A 50 -6.74 -9.92 9.25
CA LEU A 50 -6.41 -10.39 10.59
C LEU A 50 -6.46 -9.24 11.61
N PHE A 51 -5.93 -8.07 11.25
CA PHE A 51 -5.97 -6.89 12.10
C PHE A 51 -7.41 -6.43 12.38
N THR A 52 -8.24 -6.29 11.33
CA THR A 52 -9.64 -5.86 11.49
C THR A 52 -10.47 -6.81 12.35
N THR A 53 -10.19 -8.11 12.29
CA THR A 53 -10.89 -9.13 13.08
C THR A 53 -10.40 -9.17 14.53
N ALA A 54 -9.07 -9.13 14.75
CA ALA A 54 -8.48 -9.29 16.08
C ALA A 54 -8.74 -8.10 17.01
N GLN A 55 -8.81 -6.89 16.48
CA GLN A 55 -8.94 -5.68 17.29
C GLN A 55 -10.40 -5.28 17.58
N ASN A 56 -11.39 -5.94 16.95
CA ASN A 56 -12.80 -5.51 16.95
C ASN A 56 -12.98 -4.00 16.59
N ASN A 57 -11.98 -3.44 15.91
CA ASN A 57 -11.78 -2.02 15.70
C ASN A 57 -11.54 -1.81 14.20
N SER A 58 -12.55 -2.16 13.41
CA SER A 58 -12.51 -1.91 11.98
C SER A 58 -12.99 -0.48 11.75
N SER A 59 -12.05 0.45 11.63
CA SER A 59 -12.38 1.75 11.04
C SER A 59 -13.01 1.50 9.67
N GLN A 60 -14.06 2.27 9.33
CA GLN A 60 -14.72 2.17 8.01
C GLN A 60 -13.71 2.32 6.86
N GLN A 61 -12.62 3.07 7.10
CA GLN A 61 -11.51 3.23 6.17
C GLN A 61 -10.75 1.92 5.92
N ASN A 62 -10.48 1.10 6.95
CA ASN A 62 -9.81 -0.20 6.77
C ASN A 62 -10.67 -1.20 6.01
N LEU A 63 -11.97 -1.27 6.33
CA LEU A 63 -12.89 -2.13 5.61
C LEU A 63 -12.95 -1.75 4.12
N LYS A 64 -13.06 -0.45 3.83
CA LYS A 64 -13.07 0.06 2.45
C LYS A 64 -11.76 -0.29 1.71
N ALA A 65 -10.62 -0.11 2.36
CA ALA A 65 -9.32 -0.44 1.77
C ALA A 65 -9.16 -1.94 1.52
N LEU A 66 -9.57 -2.79 2.47
CA LEU A 66 -9.56 -4.24 2.33
C LEU A 66 -10.45 -4.70 1.17
N THR A 67 -11.72 -4.26 1.15
CA THR A 67 -12.66 -4.64 0.09
C THR A 67 -12.18 -4.20 -1.29
N SER A 68 -11.64 -2.98 -1.40
CA SER A 68 -11.10 -2.46 -2.67
C SER A 68 -9.90 -3.29 -3.14
N LEU A 69 -9.00 -3.64 -2.21
CA LEU A 69 -7.84 -4.47 -2.51
C LEU A 69 -8.23 -5.89 -2.93
N GLU A 70 -9.15 -6.54 -2.20
CA GLU A 70 -9.63 -7.88 -2.55
C GLU A 70 -10.31 -7.90 -3.92
N GLN A 71 -11.13 -6.89 -4.23
CA GLN A 71 -11.76 -6.75 -5.53
C GLN A 71 -10.74 -6.58 -6.66
N ASP A 72 -9.70 -5.78 -6.46
CA ASP A 72 -8.65 -5.56 -7.46
C ASP A 72 -7.73 -6.77 -7.64
N ILE A 73 -7.44 -7.52 -6.57
CA ILE A 73 -6.74 -8.81 -6.66
C ILE A 73 -7.54 -9.79 -7.53
N ILE A 74 -8.85 -9.93 -7.26
CA ILE A 74 -9.73 -10.82 -8.03
C ILE A 74 -9.80 -10.40 -9.49
N SER A 75 -9.98 -9.11 -9.74
CA SER A 75 -10.05 -8.54 -11.10
C SER A 75 -8.75 -8.77 -11.87
N THR A 76 -7.60 -8.56 -11.23
CA THR A 76 -6.28 -8.76 -11.83
C THR A 76 -6.01 -10.23 -12.14
N LYS A 77 -6.35 -11.15 -11.23
CA LYS A 77 -6.26 -12.60 -11.49
C LYS A 77 -7.15 -13.03 -12.64
N THR A 78 -8.36 -12.46 -12.72
CA THR A 78 -9.31 -12.74 -13.80
C THR A 78 -8.77 -12.26 -15.14
N LEU A 79 -8.13 -11.08 -15.20
CA LEU A 79 -7.45 -10.58 -16.38
C LEU A 79 -6.33 -11.52 -16.84
N LEU A 80 -5.45 -11.95 -15.94
CA LEU A 80 -4.34 -12.84 -16.26
C LEU A 80 -4.80 -14.25 -16.68
N ALA A 81 -6.00 -14.66 -16.30
CA ALA A 81 -6.61 -15.91 -16.76
C ALA A 81 -7.18 -15.82 -18.19
N LYS A 82 -7.38 -14.61 -18.73
CA LYS A 82 -7.80 -14.43 -20.13
C LYS A 82 -6.65 -14.80 -21.07
N LYS A 83 -6.97 -15.44 -22.20
CA LYS A 83 -5.98 -15.90 -23.18
C LYS A 83 -5.38 -14.76 -24.02
N ASP A 84 -6.05 -13.61 -24.08
CA ASP A 84 -5.83 -12.55 -25.07
C ASP A 84 -5.75 -11.15 -24.44
N HIS A 85 -5.34 -11.06 -23.18
CA HIS A 85 -5.13 -9.77 -22.52
C HIS A 85 -4.01 -8.97 -23.20
N THR A 86 -4.22 -7.68 -23.32
CA THR A 86 -3.26 -6.73 -23.93
C THR A 86 -2.27 -6.19 -22.89
N ASN A 87 -1.12 -5.72 -23.35
CA ASN A 87 -0.16 -5.03 -22.47
C ASN A 87 -0.76 -3.78 -21.81
N ALA A 88 -1.67 -3.08 -22.49
CA ALA A 88 -2.37 -1.92 -21.94
C ALA A 88 -3.27 -2.32 -20.76
N GLU A 89 -3.97 -3.46 -20.85
CA GLU A 89 -4.76 -4.00 -19.74
C GLU A 89 -3.86 -4.43 -18.57
N ILE A 90 -2.70 -5.04 -18.84
CA ILE A 90 -1.73 -5.40 -17.79
C ILE A 90 -1.25 -4.15 -17.05
N ILE A 91 -0.88 -3.09 -17.76
CA ILE A 91 -0.40 -1.83 -17.16
C ILE A 91 -1.51 -1.21 -16.29
N SER A 92 -2.73 -1.09 -16.82
CA SER A 92 -3.87 -0.54 -16.10
C SER A 92 -4.19 -1.33 -14.82
N ALA A 93 -4.20 -2.67 -14.90
CA ALA A 93 -4.41 -3.52 -13.72
C ALA A 93 -3.26 -3.39 -12.71
N THR A 94 -2.03 -3.25 -13.18
CA THR A 94 -0.84 -3.04 -12.34
C THR A 94 -0.95 -1.74 -11.54
N GLU A 95 -1.26 -0.63 -12.21
CA GLU A 95 -1.39 0.69 -11.56
C GLU A 95 -2.51 0.69 -10.51
N LYS A 96 -3.65 0.09 -10.85
CA LYS A 96 -4.79 -0.01 -9.94
C LYS A 96 -4.47 -0.85 -8.71
N LEU A 97 -3.90 -2.03 -8.91
CA LEU A 97 -3.52 -2.93 -7.82
C LEU A 97 -2.41 -2.33 -6.95
N LEU A 98 -1.45 -1.62 -7.55
CA LEU A 98 -0.39 -0.93 -6.82
C LEU A 98 -0.97 0.15 -5.90
N LEU A 99 -1.92 0.94 -6.40
CA LEU A 99 -2.58 2.00 -5.63
C LEU A 99 -3.36 1.43 -4.45
N THR A 100 -4.18 0.41 -4.66
CA THR A 100 -4.98 -0.20 -3.58
C THR A 100 -4.12 -0.93 -2.57
N THR A 101 -3.05 -1.60 -3.01
CA THR A 101 -2.06 -2.22 -2.12
C THR A 101 -1.35 -1.18 -1.26
N LYS A 102 -0.88 -0.09 -1.84
CA LYS A 102 -0.24 1.00 -1.09
C LYS A 102 -1.18 1.61 -0.05
N THR A 103 -2.44 1.83 -0.42
CA THR A 103 -3.46 2.37 0.50
C THR A 103 -3.70 1.42 1.67
N ALA A 104 -3.84 0.11 1.40
CA ALA A 104 -4.01 -0.90 2.45
C ALA A 104 -2.78 -1.01 3.36
N GLN A 105 -1.56 -0.92 2.81
CA GLN A 105 -0.32 -0.90 3.57
C GLN A 105 -0.23 0.31 4.50
N GLN A 106 -0.57 1.51 4.01
CA GLN A 106 -0.59 2.72 4.82
C GLN A 106 -1.58 2.61 5.98
N ASN A 107 -2.78 2.08 5.72
CA ASN A 107 -3.77 1.86 6.77
C ASN A 107 -3.28 0.87 7.83
N LEU A 108 -2.67 -0.25 7.40
CA LEU A 108 -2.08 -1.22 8.31
C LEU A 108 -0.98 -0.57 9.18
N GLU A 109 -0.15 0.29 8.59
CA GLU A 109 0.90 1.00 9.32
C GLU A 109 0.33 1.98 10.34
N ILE A 110 -0.69 2.77 9.98
CA ILE A 110 -1.40 3.68 10.89
C ILE A 110 -1.92 2.90 12.11
N GLU A 111 -2.60 1.79 11.88
CA GLU A 111 -3.20 1.04 12.99
C GLU A 111 -2.15 0.36 13.89
N THR A 112 -1.05 -0.10 13.29
CA THR A 112 0.07 -0.66 14.05
C THR A 112 0.68 0.41 14.96
N LEU A 113 0.87 1.62 14.45
CA LEU A 113 1.37 2.75 15.24
C LEU A 113 0.38 3.14 16.35
N ILE A 114 -0.92 3.20 16.06
CA ILE A 114 -1.96 3.48 17.07
C ILE A 114 -1.92 2.42 18.18
N THR A 115 -1.74 1.15 17.82
CA THR A 115 -1.65 0.05 18.80
C THR A 115 -0.43 0.25 19.70
N ASN A 116 0.74 0.48 19.12
CA ASN A 116 1.98 0.73 19.87
C ASN A 116 1.87 1.94 20.80
N LEU A 117 1.34 3.06 20.29
CA LEU A 117 1.14 4.27 21.07
C LEU A 117 0.12 4.07 22.20
N THR A 118 -0.93 3.29 21.98
CA THR A 118 -1.89 2.91 23.04
C THR A 118 -1.22 2.05 24.12
N THR A 119 -0.31 1.14 23.74
CA THR A 119 0.51 0.38 24.69
C THR A 119 1.41 1.32 25.50
N PHE A 120 2.12 2.24 24.84
CA PHE A 120 2.95 3.24 25.53
C PHE A 120 2.14 4.10 26.49
N LYS A 121 0.96 4.57 26.09
CA LYS A 121 0.04 5.32 26.95
C LYS A 121 -0.30 4.54 28.23
N THR A 122 -0.54 3.24 28.10
CA THR A 122 -0.84 2.37 29.25
C THR A 122 0.36 2.27 30.20
N VAL A 123 1.58 2.11 29.65
CA VAL A 123 2.82 2.11 30.44
C VAL A 123 3.02 3.46 31.15
N PHE A 124 2.87 4.58 30.43
CA PHE A 124 3.00 5.91 31.02
C PHE A 124 1.99 6.17 32.13
N LYS A 125 0.74 5.72 32.00
CA LYS A 125 -0.26 5.81 33.09
C LYS A 125 0.19 5.07 34.34
N ALA A 126 0.71 3.85 34.20
CA ALA A 126 1.22 3.08 35.33
C ALA A 126 2.47 3.74 35.96
N SER A 127 3.43 4.20 35.16
CA SER A 127 4.63 4.88 35.64
C SER A 127 4.32 6.22 36.32
N ARG A 128 3.34 6.97 35.83
CA ARG A 128 2.83 8.22 36.42
C ARG A 128 2.30 8.04 37.84
N GLU A 129 1.68 6.90 38.14
CA GLU A 129 1.20 6.60 39.50
C GLU A 129 2.35 6.31 40.46
N GLN A 130 3.46 5.78 39.94
CA GLN A 130 4.61 5.34 40.73
C GLN A 130 5.71 6.40 40.87
N ASN A 131 5.79 7.36 39.95
CA ASN A 131 6.86 8.36 39.92
C ASN A 131 6.27 9.78 39.92
N ALA A 132 6.22 10.39 41.11
CA ALA A 132 5.67 11.73 41.30
C ALA A 132 6.50 12.82 40.59
N GLU A 133 7.82 12.64 40.48
CA GLU A 133 8.74 13.62 39.87
C GLU A 133 8.55 13.70 38.34
N LEU A 134 8.14 12.59 37.70
CA LEU A 134 7.92 12.52 36.26
C LEU A 134 6.44 12.61 35.87
N ARG A 135 5.54 12.82 36.83
CA ARG A 135 4.09 12.81 36.61
C ARG A 135 3.64 13.78 35.51
N GLU A 136 4.12 15.03 35.56
CA GLU A 136 3.77 16.06 34.57
C GLU A 136 4.22 15.67 33.17
N LYS A 137 5.47 15.19 33.04
CA LYS A 137 6.02 14.71 31.77
C LYS A 137 5.20 13.54 31.21
N TYR A 138 4.78 12.57 32.04
CA TYR A 138 3.94 11.47 31.57
C TYR A 138 2.54 11.95 31.16
N ASP A 139 1.95 12.92 31.86
CA ASP A 139 0.66 13.51 31.50
C ASP A 139 0.74 14.21 30.13
N GLU A 140 1.83 14.95 29.85
CA GLU A 140 2.08 15.54 28.52
C GLU A 140 2.11 14.48 27.41
N TYR A 141 2.85 13.37 27.61
CA TYR A 141 2.92 12.30 26.62
C TYR A 141 1.58 11.59 26.42
N ILE A 142 0.82 11.35 27.49
CA ILE A 142 -0.52 10.74 27.41
C ILE A 142 -1.45 11.62 26.57
N THR A 143 -1.47 12.93 26.81
CA THR A 143 -2.28 13.88 26.03
C THR A 143 -1.82 13.97 24.58
N LYS A 144 -0.50 13.99 24.33
CA LYS A 144 0.07 14.01 22.98
C LYS A 144 -0.29 12.75 22.20
N ILE A 145 -0.23 11.57 22.84
CA ILE A 145 -0.66 10.30 22.24
C ILE A 145 -2.13 10.37 21.83
N ASP A 146 -3.01 10.83 22.72
CA ASP A 146 -4.45 10.91 22.42
C ASP A 146 -4.75 11.84 21.24
N SER A 147 -4.07 12.99 21.19
CA SER A 147 -4.21 13.93 20.07
C SER A 147 -3.75 13.32 18.75
N VAL A 148 -2.57 12.71 18.70
CA VAL A 148 -2.01 12.14 17.47
C VAL A 148 -2.79 10.91 16.99
N ILE A 149 -3.26 10.04 17.91
CA ILE A 149 -4.14 8.91 17.57
C ILE A 149 -5.44 9.41 16.97
N SER A 150 -6.04 10.46 17.53
CA SER A 150 -7.30 11.03 17.02
C SER A 150 -7.14 11.59 15.60
N ASN A 151 -6.00 12.21 15.30
CA ASN A 151 -5.72 12.79 13.97
C ASN A 151 -5.42 11.74 12.90
N ARG A 152 -4.95 10.55 13.29
CA ARG A 152 -4.57 9.44 12.40
C ARG A 152 -3.62 9.83 11.27
N ASN A 153 -2.84 10.90 11.46
CA ASN A 153 -1.85 11.35 10.50
C ASN A 153 -0.60 10.46 10.59
N LEU A 154 -0.25 9.77 9.49
CA LEU A 154 0.86 8.81 9.48
C LEU A 154 2.21 9.44 9.86
N VAL A 155 2.48 10.69 9.47
CA VAL A 155 3.75 11.36 9.77
C VAL A 155 3.83 11.70 11.25
N GLU A 156 2.76 12.24 11.82
CA GLU A 156 2.69 12.55 13.26
C GLU A 156 2.79 11.27 14.11
N LEU A 157 2.11 10.20 13.71
CA LEU A 157 2.18 8.89 14.37
C LEU A 157 3.61 8.34 14.37
N LYS A 158 4.30 8.38 13.23
CA LYS A 158 5.70 7.91 13.12
C LYS A 158 6.65 8.73 13.97
N ASN A 159 6.52 10.05 13.94
CA ASN A 159 7.38 10.94 14.69
C ASN A 159 7.21 10.71 16.20
N LEU A 160 5.98 10.56 16.67
CA LEU A 160 5.71 10.30 18.08
C LEU A 160 6.17 8.90 18.53
N ASP A 161 5.93 7.85 17.73
CA ASP A 161 6.42 6.49 18.02
C ASP A 161 7.95 6.47 18.14
N LYS A 162 8.66 7.20 17.27
CA LYS A 162 10.12 7.36 17.35
C LYS A 162 10.55 8.10 18.62
N GLU A 163 9.94 9.26 18.90
CA GLU A 163 10.25 10.07 20.08
C GLU A 163 10.10 9.27 21.38
N ILE A 164 9.01 8.51 21.51
CA ILE A 164 8.76 7.68 22.71
C ILE A 164 9.77 6.54 22.83
N LYS A 165 10.13 5.88 21.72
CA LYS A 165 11.13 4.80 21.74
C LYS A 165 12.52 5.30 22.13
N GLU A 166 12.88 6.50 21.70
CA GLU A 166 14.15 7.13 22.09
C GLU A 166 14.19 7.47 23.59
N LEU A 167 13.04 7.80 24.19
CA LEU A 167 12.92 8.01 25.64
C LEU A 167 12.98 6.73 26.47
N ALA A 168 12.54 5.60 25.92
CA ALA A 168 12.54 4.30 26.60
C ALA A 168 13.91 3.58 26.59
N LEU A 169 14.90 4.14 25.86
CA LEU A 169 16.28 3.64 25.79
C LEU A 169 17.26 4.37 26.73
N VAL A 170 16.74 5.29 27.55
CA VAL A 170 17.46 6.02 28.61
C VAL A 170 16.93 5.57 29.95
#